data_AF-A0A2R9SZJ3-F1
#
_entry.id   AF-A0A2R9SZJ3-F1
#
_cell.length_a   1.000
_cell.length_b   1.000
_cell.length_c   1.000
_cell.angle_alpha   90.00
_cell.angle_beta   90.00
_cell.angle_gamma   90.00
#
_symmetry.space_group_name_H-M   'P 1'
#
loop_
_entity.id
_entity.type
_entity.pdbx_description
1 polymer ?
#
loop_
_entity_poly.entity_id
_entity_poly.type
_entity_poly.pdbx_seq_one_letter_code
_entity_poly.pdbx_strand_id
1 'polypeptide(L)'
;MVVSSGIRMLGDQVDLNRHENLFIIACSVGMGLGVTTVPDLFANLPDSIRILADNGIVAGSLTAIVLNLIFNGLNYTKPTRTEQGDTAEGHAA
;
A
#
# COMPACT_ATOMS: atom_id res chain seq x y z
N MET A 1 -8.83 13.29 -2.78
CA MET A 1 -7.92 13.05 -3.93
C MET A 1 -6.81 12.04 -3.61
N VAL A 2 -6.18 12.06 -2.43
CA VAL A 2 -5.08 11.13 -2.10
C VAL A 2 -5.51 9.66 -2.17
N VAL A 3 -6.59 9.28 -1.48
CA VAL A 3 -7.11 7.90 -1.47
C VAL A 3 -7.48 7.41 -2.89
N SER A 4 -8.15 8.25 -3.68
CA SER A 4 -8.52 7.92 -5.06
C SER A 4 -7.30 7.67 -5.96
N SER A 5 -6.22 8.46 -5.81
CA SER A 5 -4.98 8.23 -6.54
C SER A 5 -4.29 6.93 -6.12
N GLY A 6 -4.32 6.60 -4.82
CA GLY A 6 -3.79 5.33 -4.31
C GLY A 6 -4.54 4.11 -4.85
N ILE A 7 -5.88 4.16 -4.88
CA ILE A 7 -6.69 3.08 -5.46
C ILE A 7 -6.38 2.92 -6.96
N ARG A 8 -6.23 4.02 -7.71
CA ARG A 8 -5.87 3.94 -9.13
C ARG A 8 -4.50 3.30 -9.34
N MET A 9 -3.50 3.68 -8.53
CA MET A 9 -2.17 3.08 -8.59
C MET A 9 -2.21 1.58 -8.33
N LEU A 10 -3.01 1.10 -7.37
CA LEU A 10 -3.19 -0.34 -7.15
C LEU A 10 -3.81 -1.03 -8.36
N GLY A 11 -4.81 -0.42 -9.01
CA GLY A 11 -5.43 -0.95 -10.22
C GLY A 11 -4.49 -1.03 -11.42
N ASP A 12 -3.59 -0.05 -11.57
CA ASP A 12 -2.67 0.03 -12.71
C ASP A 12 -1.41 -0.85 -12.50
N GLN A 13 -0.92 -0.98 -11.26
CA GLN A 13 0.40 -1.55 -10.96
C GLN A 13 0.34 -2.96 -10.34
N VAL A 14 -0.81 -3.41 -9.84
CA VAL A 14 -0.95 -4.69 -9.11
C VAL A 14 -1.93 -5.60 -9.84
N ASP A 15 -1.57 -6.87 -9.99
CA ASP A 15 -2.50 -7.88 -10.50
C ASP A 15 -3.55 -8.23 -9.43
N LEU A 16 -4.76 -7.69 -9.61
CA LEU A 16 -5.90 -7.90 -8.71
C LEU A 16 -6.62 -9.23 -8.95
N ASN A 17 -6.19 -10.07 -9.90
CA ASN A 17 -6.74 -11.43 -10.06
C ASN A 17 -6.08 -12.43 -9.10
N ARG A 18 -4.93 -12.07 -8.52
CA ARG A 18 -4.26 -12.90 -7.52
C ARG A 18 -4.90 -12.69 -6.15
N HIS A 19 -5.47 -13.77 -5.61
CA HIS A 19 -6.07 -13.77 -4.27
C HIS A 19 -5.10 -13.31 -3.17
N GLU A 20 -3.81 -13.62 -3.30
CA GLU A 20 -2.76 -13.16 -2.38
C GLU A 20 -2.69 -11.62 -2.32
N ASN A 21 -2.66 -10.96 -3.49
CA ASN A 21 -2.59 -9.50 -3.58
C ASN A 21 -3.86 -8.84 -3.00
N LEU A 22 -5.03 -9.38 -3.33
CA LEU A 22 -6.31 -8.94 -2.78
C LEU A 22 -6.33 -9.06 -1.24
N PHE A 23 -5.81 -10.17 -0.71
CA PHE A 23 -5.75 -10.41 0.73
C PHE A 23 -4.79 -9.42 1.43
N ILE A 24 -3.61 -9.18 0.85
CA ILE A 24 -2.64 -8.19 1.35
C ILE A 24 -3.30 -6.80 1.42
N ILE A 25 -4.00 -6.39 0.35
CA ILE A 25 -4.70 -5.09 0.30
C ILE A 25 -5.79 -5.02 1.36
N ALA A 26 -6.65 -6.04 1.45
CA ALA A 26 -7.75 -6.06 2.40
C ALA A 26 -7.27 -5.99 3.86
N CYS A 27 -6.28 -6.81 4.23
CA CYS A 27 -5.74 -6.85 5.58
C CYS A 27 -4.98 -5.57 5.95
N SER A 28 -4.18 -5.01 5.04
CA SER A 28 -3.43 -3.78 5.31
C SER A 28 -4.33 -2.56 5.49
N VAL A 29 -5.34 -2.39 4.65
CA VAL A 29 -6.34 -1.33 4.79
C VAL A 29 -7.16 -1.54 6.06
N GLY A 30 -7.62 -2.77 6.31
CA GLY A 30 -8.37 -3.13 7.51
C GLY A 30 -7.58 -2.86 8.80
N MET A 31 -6.29 -3.22 8.85
CA MET A 31 -5.46 -2.97 10.02
C MET A 31 -5.16 -1.48 10.22
N GLY A 32 -4.82 -0.74 9.15
CA GLY A 32 -4.56 0.69 9.23
C GLY A 32 -5.79 1.50 9.68
N LEU A 33 -6.98 1.11 9.20
CA LEU A 33 -8.23 1.68 9.70
C LEU A 33 -8.51 1.23 11.13
N GLY A 34 -8.32 -0.05 11.44
CA GLY A 34 -8.60 -0.64 12.75
C GLY A 34 -7.83 -0.01 13.90
N VAL A 35 -6.53 0.24 13.72
CA VAL A 35 -5.71 0.93 14.74
C VAL A 35 -6.15 2.39 14.94
N THR A 36 -6.67 3.02 13.89
CA THR A 36 -7.13 4.42 13.94
C THR A 36 -8.51 4.53 14.57
N THR A 37 -9.40 3.56 14.33
CA THR A 37 -10.77 3.57 14.84
C THR A 37 -10.87 3.08 16.28
N VAL A 38 -9.98 2.18 16.71
CA VAL A 38 -9.97 1.63 18.07
C VAL A 38 -8.53 1.64 18.64
N PRO A 39 -7.97 2.82 18.93
CA PRO A 39 -6.61 2.94 19.46
C PRO A 39 -6.46 2.31 20.86
N ASP A 40 -7.54 2.26 21.65
CA ASP A 40 -7.55 1.70 23.00
C ASP A 40 -7.20 0.21 23.04
N LEU A 41 -7.45 -0.54 21.96
CA LEU A 41 -7.03 -1.94 21.84
C LEU A 41 -5.50 -2.11 21.91
N PHE A 42 -4.76 -1.07 21.54
CA PHE A 42 -3.31 -1.05 21.47
C PHE A 42 -2.67 -0.34 22.68
N ALA A 43 -3.48 0.13 23.64
CA ALA A 43 -3.00 0.87 24.83
C ALA A 43 -2.13 0.02 25.78
N ASN A 44 -2.26 -1.31 25.72
CA ASN A 44 -1.47 -2.24 26.55
C ASN A 44 -0.15 -2.69 25.89
N LEU A 45 0.18 -2.18 24.69
CA LEU A 45 1.43 -2.49 24.02
C LEU A 45 2.60 -1.65 24.56
N PRO A 46 3.84 -2.14 24.45
CA PRO A 46 5.04 -1.37 24.79
C PRO A 46 5.08 -0.05 24.01
N ASP A 47 5.53 1.04 24.67
CA ASP A 47 5.52 2.39 24.10
C ASP A 47 6.17 2.48 22.71
N SER A 48 7.24 1.70 22.47
CA SER A 48 7.92 1.66 21.17
C SER A 48 7.02 1.20 20.02
N ILE A 49 6.14 0.21 20.25
CA ILE A 49 5.23 -0.33 19.24
C ILE A 49 3.98 0.56 19.15
N ARG A 50 3.53 1.10 20.29
CA ARG A 50 2.37 1.97 20.37
C ARG A 50 2.53 3.23 19.52
N ILE A 51 3.71 3.85 19.51
CA ILE A 51 3.98 5.03 18.66
C ILE A 51 3.79 4.72 17.17
N LEU A 52 4.12 3.50 16.71
CA LEU A 52 3.88 3.08 15.34
C LEU A 52 2.40 2.74 15.11
N ALA A 53 1.75 2.09 16.09
CA ALA A 53 0.35 1.68 16.00
C ALA A 53 -0.64 2.86 16.08
N ASP A 54 -0.29 3.95 16.77
CA ASP A 54 -1.07 5.20 16.81
C ASP A 54 -1.21 5.84 15.41
N ASN A 55 -0.36 5.44 14.45
CA ASN A 55 -0.40 5.92 13.07
C ASN A 55 -0.94 4.82 12.13
N GLY A 56 -2.22 4.93 11.75
CA GLY A 56 -2.87 3.97 10.85
C GLY A 56 -2.17 3.74 9.51
N ILE A 57 -1.52 4.78 8.97
CA ILE A 57 -0.72 4.64 7.74
C ILE A 57 0.46 3.71 7.97
N VAL A 58 1.19 3.88 9.07
CA VAL A 58 2.38 3.08 9.39
C VAL A 58 1.98 1.64 9.68
N ALA A 59 0.94 1.42 10.51
CA ALA A 59 0.43 0.09 10.81
C ALA A 59 -0.06 -0.63 9.54
N GLY A 60 -0.81 0.06 8.67
CA GLY A 60 -1.26 -0.50 7.40
C GLY A 60 -0.11 -0.84 6.45
N SER A 61 0.86 0.06 6.30
CA SER A 61 2.05 -0.17 5.45
C SER A 61 2.90 -1.32 5.97
N LEU A 62 3.14 -1.40 7.28
CA LEU A 62 3.90 -2.50 7.89
C LEU A 62 3.20 -3.84 7.63
N THR A 63 1.88 -3.88 7.81
CA THR A 63 1.05 -5.06 7.51
C THR A 63 1.16 -5.47 6.05
N ALA A 64 1.07 -4.52 5.13
CA ALA A 64 1.21 -4.78 3.69
C ALA A 64 2.59 -5.37 3.36
N ILE A 65 3.66 -4.80 3.91
CA ILE A 65 5.03 -5.26 3.68
C ILE A 65 5.23 -6.67 4.21
N VAL A 66 4.80 -6.94 5.45
CA VAL A 66 4.93 -8.26 6.09
C VAL A 66 4.15 -9.31 5.30
N LEU A 67 2.89 -9.05 4.94
CA LEU A 67 2.08 -10.00 4.19
C LEU A 67 2.61 -10.20 2.76
N ASN A 68 3.05 -9.13 2.09
CA ASN A 68 3.67 -9.23 0.77
C ASN A 68 4.95 -10.08 0.80
N LEU A 69 5.76 -9.95 1.85
CA LEU A 69 6.96 -10.79 2.03
C LEU A 69 6.59 -12.26 2.25
N ILE A 70 5.53 -12.53 3.01
CA ILE A 70 5.06 -13.90 3.30
C ILE A 70 4.51 -14.58 2.05
N PHE A 71 3.62 -13.91 1.31
CA PHE A 71 2.93 -14.50 0.15
C PHE A 71 3.76 -14.43 -1.12
N ASN A 72 4.31 -13.25 -1.44
CA ASN A 72 4.94 -13.00 -2.72
C ASN A 72 6.47 -13.03 -2.65
N GLY A 73 7.09 -13.23 -1.48
CA GLY A 73 8.55 -13.35 -1.33
C GLY A 73 9.35 -12.15 -1.81
N LEU A 74 10.68 -12.26 -1.82
CA LEU A 74 11.61 -11.28 -2.42
C LEU A 74 11.59 -11.31 -3.96
N ASN A 75 10.42 -11.52 -4.57
CA ASN A 75 10.29 -11.48 -6.02
C ASN A 75 10.40 -10.03 -6.48
N TYR A 76 11.61 -9.66 -6.93
CA TYR A 76 11.87 -8.39 -7.58
C TYR A 76 11.11 -8.33 -8.91
N THR A 77 9.85 -7.91 -8.87
CA THR A 77 9.15 -7.43 -10.05
C THR A 77 9.92 -6.20 -10.54
N LYS A 78 10.58 -6.33 -11.71
CA LYS A 78 11.26 -5.21 -12.34
C LYS A 78 10.23 -4.07 -12.48
N PRO A 79 10.55 -2.84 -12.04
CA PRO A 79 9.64 -1.72 -12.23
C PRO A 79 9.43 -1.54 -13.73
N THR A 80 8.21 -1.83 -14.19
CA THR A 80 7.77 -1.50 -15.53
C THR A 80 7.91 0.01 -15.66
N ARG A 81 8.88 0.46 -16.46
CA ARG A 81 9.03 1.87 -16.81
C ARG A 81 7.76 2.28 -17.53
N THR A 82 6.90 3.02 -16.83
CA THR A 82 5.81 3.76 -17.46
C THR A 82 6.45 4.77 -18.40
N GLU A 83 6.46 4.47 -19.71
CA GLU A 83 6.83 5.42 -20.75
C GLU A 83 5.74 6.49 -20.77
N GLN A 84 6.00 7.58 -20.05
CA GLN A 84 5.20 8.79 -20.06
C GLN A 84 5.41 9.44 -21.44
N GLY A 85 4.36 9.34 -22.27
CA GLY A 85 4.38 9.69 -23.68
C GLY A 85 5.03 11.03 -23.99
N ASP A 86 6.06 10.96 -24.83
CA ASP A 86 6.51 12.02 -25.70
C ASP A 86 5.39 12.29 -26.73
N THR A 87 4.62 13.35 -26.51
CA THR A 87 3.72 13.89 -27.54
C THR A 87 4.22 15.28 -27.91
N ALA A 88 5.13 15.29 -28.87
CA ALA A 88 5.16 16.19 -30.03
C ALA A 88 4.58 17.61 -29.85
N GLU A 89 5.45 18.59 -29.66
CA GLU A 89 5.25 19.93 -30.23
C GLU A 89 6.53 20.40 -30.93
N GLY A 90 6.59 20.10 -32.24
CA GLY A 90 7.64 20.50 -33.15
C GLY A 90 7.10 20.70 -34.58
N HIS A 91 6.25 21.70 -34.78
CA HIS A 91 5.99 22.42 -36.05
C HIS A 91 4.91 23.50 -35.75
N ALA A 92 4.99 24.77 -36.13
CA ALA A 92 5.71 25.38 -37.23
C ALA A 92 6.12 26.83 -36.88
N ALA A 93 7.38 27.16 -37.18
CA ALA A 93 7.85 28.51 -37.48
C ALA A 93 7.91 28.68 -39.00
#